data_AF-A0A9D7YB45-F1
#
_entry.id   AF-A0A9D7YB45-F1
#
_cell.length_a   1.000
_cell.length_b   1.000
_cell.length_c   1.000
_cell.angle_alpha   90.00
_cell.angle_beta   90.00
_cell.angle_gamma   90.00
#
_symmetry.space_group_name_H-M   'P 1'
#
loop_
_entity.id
_entity.type
_entity.pdbx_description
1 polymer ?
#
loop_
_entity_poly.entity_id
_entity_poly.type
_entity_poly.pdbx_seq_one_letter_code
_entity_poly.pdbx_strand_id
1 'polypeptide(L)'
;MKRTALVSIIFLCLCNSLISQNLLSWAPEFPIDNSTITATVDCNKGNRGLFNFEGGNSNNVYVHVGVITNLSSGPADWKYTKFSWGVADAAAKATPLGGNKYSYTITNIRSFFGVPAGETIKKVTIILEMQMATTALNR
;
A
#
# COMPACT_ATOMS: atom_id res chain seq x y z
N MET A 1 33.91 -19.77 -28.77
CA MET A 1 32.52 -20.19 -28.48
C MET A 1 32.18 -20.21 -26.98
N LYS A 2 33.01 -20.77 -26.07
CA LYS A 2 32.69 -20.82 -24.62
C LYS A 2 32.72 -19.44 -23.90
N ARG A 3 33.61 -18.54 -24.30
CA ARG A 3 33.76 -17.19 -23.69
C ARG A 3 32.63 -16.21 -24.05
N THR A 4 32.12 -16.26 -25.29
CA THR A 4 30.99 -15.42 -25.74
C THR A 4 29.65 -15.88 -25.15
N ALA A 5 29.49 -17.19 -24.91
CA ALA A 5 28.34 -17.73 -24.20
C ALA A 5 28.28 -17.27 -22.74
N LEU A 6 29.42 -17.23 -22.05
CA LEU A 6 29.53 -16.76 -20.65
C LEU A 6 29.14 -15.28 -20.48
N VAL A 7 29.57 -14.41 -21.40
CA VAL A 7 29.22 -12.98 -21.38
C VAL A 7 27.71 -12.77 -21.65
N SER A 8 27.13 -13.57 -22.55
CA SER A 8 25.69 -13.48 -22.86
C SER A 8 24.80 -13.95 -21.70
N ILE A 9 25.23 -14.97 -20.96
CA ILE A 9 24.52 -15.46 -19.76
C ILE A 9 24.57 -14.44 -18.61
N ILE A 10 25.70 -13.76 -18.42
CA ILE A 10 25.85 -12.72 -17.39
C ILE A 10 24.97 -11.50 -17.73
N PHE A 11 24.94 -11.08 -19.00
CA PHE A 11 24.08 -9.98 -19.47
C PHE A 11 22.59 -10.32 -19.30
N LEU A 12 22.18 -11.55 -19.61
CA LEU A 12 20.80 -12.00 -19.42
C LEU A 12 20.38 -12.09 -17.94
N CYS A 13 21.29 -12.49 -17.04
CA CYS A 13 21.03 -12.50 -15.59
C CYS A 13 20.91 -11.09 -14.99
N LEU A 14 21.71 -10.13 -15.47
CA LEU A 14 21.67 -8.73 -15.00
C LEU A 14 20.43 -7.96 -15.49
N CYS A 15 19.82 -8.35 -16.60
CA CYS A 15 18.57 -7.73 -17.07
C CYS A 15 17.35 -8.14 -16.23
N ASN A 16 17.34 -9.36 -15.67
CA ASN A 16 16.19 -9.86 -14.90
C ASN A 16 16.06 -9.22 -13.50
N SER A 17 17.16 -8.68 -12.94
CA SER A 17 17.15 -8.04 -11.61
C SER A 17 16.55 -6.63 -11.58
N LEU A 18 16.18 -6.05 -12.73
CA LEU A 18 15.61 -4.69 -12.81
C LEU A 18 14.08 -4.65 -12.58
N ILE A 19 13.40 -5.80 -12.54
CA ILE A 19 11.96 -5.83 -12.25
C ILE A 19 11.78 -5.89 -10.73
N SER A 20 11.55 -4.74 -10.09
CA SER A 20 11.22 -4.69 -8.66
C SER A 20 9.91 -5.43 -8.38
N GLN A 21 10.01 -6.60 -7.75
CA GLN A 21 8.87 -7.43 -7.36
C GLN A 21 8.35 -7.06 -5.96
N ASN A 22 8.07 -5.79 -5.72
CA ASN A 22 7.59 -5.33 -4.41
C ASN A 22 6.07 -5.48 -4.32
N LEU A 23 5.57 -6.02 -3.19
CA LEU A 23 4.13 -6.03 -2.86
C LEU A 23 3.60 -4.61 -2.67
N LEU A 24 4.40 -3.76 -2.03
CA LEU A 24 4.09 -2.37 -1.72
C LEU A 24 5.18 -1.48 -2.33
N SER A 25 4.77 -0.46 -3.05
CA SER A 25 5.62 0.63 -3.51
C SER A 25 4.98 1.97 -3.13
N TRP A 26 5.79 3.03 -3.11
CA TRP A 26 5.31 4.37 -2.79
C TRP A 26 6.11 5.44 -3.54
N ALA A 27 5.53 6.63 -3.66
CA ALA A 27 6.19 7.82 -4.19
C ALA A 27 5.77 9.06 -3.40
N PRO A 28 6.67 10.03 -3.15
CA PRO A 28 8.12 9.98 -3.44
C PRO A 28 8.85 8.96 -2.55
N GLU A 29 10.09 8.59 -2.90
CA GLU A 29 10.87 7.57 -2.16
C GLU A 29 11.13 7.97 -0.70
N PHE A 30 11.42 9.25 -0.49
CA PHE A 30 11.65 9.87 0.82
C PHE A 30 10.59 10.94 1.09
N PRO A 31 9.35 10.54 1.44
CA PRO A 31 8.32 11.48 1.79
C PRO A 31 8.68 12.16 3.11
N ILE A 32 8.39 13.46 3.20
CA ILE A 32 8.49 14.21 4.45
C ILE A 32 7.09 14.37 5.05
N ASP A 33 7.01 14.66 6.35
CA ASP A 33 5.76 14.62 7.09
C ASP A 33 4.69 15.63 6.63
N ASN A 34 5.06 16.69 5.93
CA ASN A 34 4.13 17.65 5.34
C ASN A 34 3.91 17.47 3.82
N SER A 35 4.47 16.42 3.22
CA SER A 35 4.33 16.14 1.78
C SER A 35 3.17 15.19 1.49
N THR A 36 2.89 15.02 0.20
CA THR A 36 2.01 13.97 -0.31
C THR A 36 2.79 12.66 -0.43
N ILE A 37 2.12 11.54 -0.15
CA ILE A 37 2.60 10.20 -0.45
C ILE A 37 1.50 9.41 -1.15
N THR A 38 1.86 8.71 -2.22
CA THR A 38 0.99 7.73 -2.88
C THR A 38 1.58 6.36 -2.67
N ALA A 39 0.83 5.48 -2.01
CA ALA A 39 1.15 4.07 -1.88
C ALA A 39 0.44 3.28 -2.98
N THR A 40 1.12 2.30 -3.57
CA THR A 40 0.57 1.35 -4.53
C THR A 40 0.82 -0.06 -4.03
N VAL A 41 -0.22 -0.89 -4.02
CA VAL A 41 -0.13 -2.30 -3.65
C VAL A 41 -0.42 -3.15 -4.86
N ASP A 42 0.42 -4.16 -5.07
CA ASP A 42 0.34 -5.15 -6.13
C ASP A 42 -0.23 -6.47 -5.59
N CYS A 43 -1.53 -6.66 -5.76
CA CYS A 43 -2.26 -7.84 -5.29
C CYS A 43 -1.97 -9.12 -6.10
N ASN A 44 -1.13 -9.05 -7.15
CA ASN A 44 -0.52 -10.26 -7.73
C ASN A 44 0.49 -10.90 -6.76
N LYS A 45 0.93 -10.16 -5.73
CA LYS A 45 1.90 -10.59 -4.71
C LYS A 45 1.23 -10.71 -3.34
N GLY A 46 2.02 -11.08 -2.33
CA GLY A 46 1.57 -11.20 -0.94
C GLY A 46 0.66 -12.42 -0.72
N ASN A 47 -0.35 -12.28 0.15
CA ASN A 47 -1.29 -13.36 0.47
C ASN A 47 -2.37 -13.58 -0.60
N ARG A 48 -2.41 -12.72 -1.64
CA ARG A 48 -3.32 -12.80 -2.79
C ARG A 48 -4.82 -12.79 -2.42
N GLY A 49 -5.19 -12.30 -1.23
CA GLY A 49 -6.59 -12.22 -0.80
C GLY A 49 -7.46 -11.28 -1.65
N LEU A 50 -6.83 -10.35 -2.37
CA LEU A 50 -7.47 -9.41 -3.31
C LEU A 50 -7.10 -9.70 -4.77
N PHE A 51 -6.54 -10.87 -5.07
CA PHE A 51 -6.17 -11.25 -6.44
C PHE A 51 -7.42 -11.44 -7.30
N ASN A 52 -7.43 -10.84 -8.49
CA ASN A 52 -8.55 -10.81 -9.43
C ASN A 52 -9.85 -10.23 -8.85
N PHE A 53 -9.74 -9.39 -7.82
CA PHE A 53 -10.88 -8.70 -7.23
C PHE A 53 -11.45 -7.57 -8.13
N GLU A 54 -10.86 -7.36 -9.31
CA GLU A 54 -11.24 -6.34 -10.28
C GLU A 54 -12.56 -6.62 -11.01
N GLY A 55 -13.13 -7.82 -10.85
CA GLY A 55 -14.43 -8.21 -11.42
C GLY A 55 -15.62 -7.59 -10.68
N GLY A 56 -15.96 -6.34 -10.99
CA GLY A 56 -17.14 -5.62 -10.47
C GLY A 56 -17.02 -5.15 -9.01
N ASN A 57 -16.16 -5.78 -8.22
CA ASN A 57 -15.94 -5.46 -6.80
C ASN A 57 -14.68 -4.64 -6.53
N SER A 58 -13.91 -4.25 -7.55
CA SER A 58 -12.72 -3.37 -7.41
C SER A 58 -13.05 -2.03 -6.73
N ASN A 59 -14.32 -1.64 -6.73
CA ASN A 59 -14.83 -0.48 -6.02
C ASN A 59 -15.01 -0.68 -4.51
N ASN A 60 -14.80 -1.89 -4.00
CA ASN A 60 -14.99 -2.28 -2.60
C ASN A 60 -13.66 -2.61 -1.90
N VAL A 61 -12.56 -2.06 -2.39
CA VAL A 61 -11.25 -2.14 -1.74
C VAL A 61 -10.98 -0.85 -0.98
N TYR A 62 -10.64 -1.01 0.29
CA TYR A 62 -10.43 0.09 1.23
C TYR A 62 -9.07 -0.05 1.90
N VAL A 63 -8.61 1.03 2.51
CA VAL A 63 -7.36 1.06 3.28
C VAL A 63 -7.62 1.21 4.75
N HIS A 64 -6.81 0.50 5.54
CA HIS A 64 -6.56 0.85 6.93
C HIS A 64 -5.15 1.44 7.02
N VAL A 65 -5.04 2.68 7.48
CA VAL A 65 -3.78 3.43 7.50
C VAL A 65 -3.47 3.96 8.89
N GLY A 66 -2.18 4.15 9.18
CA GLY A 66 -1.70 4.74 10.42
C GLY A 66 -0.27 5.25 10.26
N VAL A 67 0.35 5.60 11.39
CA VAL A 67 1.75 5.99 11.43
C VAL A 67 2.50 5.30 12.56
N ILE A 68 3.79 5.05 12.33
CA ILE A 68 4.75 4.77 13.41
C ILE A 68 5.43 6.09 13.76
N THR A 69 5.53 6.40 15.04
CA THR A 69 6.14 7.63 15.53
C THR A 69 7.28 7.36 16.51
N ASN A 70 7.86 8.41 17.09
CA ASN A 70 8.79 8.26 18.21
C ASN A 70 8.14 7.76 19.50
N LEU A 71 6.80 7.79 19.60
CA LEU A 71 6.05 7.27 20.74
C LEU A 71 5.57 5.83 20.54
N SER A 72 5.75 5.26 19.34
CA SER A 72 5.49 3.84 19.08
C SER A 72 6.51 2.95 19.77
N SER A 73 6.02 1.90 20.42
CA SER A 73 6.82 0.86 21.08
C SER A 73 7.42 -0.17 20.10
N GLY A 74 6.91 -0.24 18.87
CA GLY A 74 7.39 -1.18 17.86
C GLY A 74 6.66 -1.07 16.51
N PRO A 75 6.96 -1.94 15.54
CA PRO A 75 6.41 -1.88 14.18
C PRO A 75 4.91 -2.20 14.07
N ALA A 76 4.33 -2.83 15.09
CA ALA A 76 2.90 -3.11 15.17
C ALA A 76 2.12 -2.05 15.97
N ASP A 77 2.82 -1.13 16.66
CA ASP A 77 2.20 -0.09 17.49
C ASP A 77 1.88 1.15 16.65
N TRP A 78 0.87 1.00 15.80
CA TRP A 78 0.39 2.04 14.90
C TRP A 78 -0.35 3.11 15.73
N LYS A 79 0.06 4.36 15.56
CA LYS A 79 -0.61 5.52 16.13
C LYS A 79 -1.48 6.19 15.06
N TYR A 80 -2.46 6.98 15.52
CA TYR A 80 -3.34 7.77 14.66
C TYR A 80 -3.97 6.95 13.53
N THR A 81 -4.37 5.70 13.82
CA THR A 81 -5.02 4.86 12.82
C THR A 81 -6.31 5.52 12.34
N LYS A 82 -6.54 5.46 11.03
CA LYS A 82 -7.73 6.00 10.38
C LYS A 82 -8.58 4.85 9.85
N PHE A 83 -9.88 5.12 9.84
CA PHE A 83 -10.93 4.24 9.34
C PHE A 83 -11.09 2.97 10.18
N SER A 84 -12.30 2.75 10.68
CA SER A 84 -12.61 1.53 11.42
C SER A 84 -12.66 0.36 10.46
N TRP A 85 -12.00 -0.74 10.82
CA TRP A 85 -12.07 -2.00 10.08
C TRP A 85 -13.52 -2.40 9.83
N GLY A 86 -13.81 -2.84 8.61
CA GLY A 86 -15.15 -3.28 8.24
C GLY A 86 -16.19 -2.16 8.07
N VAL A 87 -15.80 -0.89 8.07
CA VAL A 87 -16.69 0.26 7.79
C VAL A 87 -16.37 0.84 6.41
N ALA A 88 -17.39 0.96 5.56
CA ALA A 88 -17.27 1.55 4.23
C ALA A 88 -17.17 3.09 4.30
N ASP A 89 -16.02 3.60 4.73
CA ASP A 89 -15.71 5.02 4.66
C ASP A 89 -15.26 5.39 3.25
N ALA A 90 -15.93 6.36 2.62
CA ALA A 90 -15.58 6.83 1.29
C ALA A 90 -14.15 7.38 1.22
N ALA A 91 -13.63 7.98 2.31
CA ALA A 91 -12.27 8.46 2.39
C ALA A 91 -11.22 7.34 2.54
N ALA A 92 -11.64 6.14 2.91
CA ALA A 92 -10.79 4.95 2.97
C ALA A 92 -10.69 4.22 1.62
N LYS A 93 -11.50 4.60 0.63
CA LYS A 93 -11.58 3.85 -0.62
C LYS A 93 -10.28 3.93 -1.43
N ALA A 94 -9.73 2.77 -1.77
CA ALA A 94 -8.57 2.68 -2.64
C ALA A 94 -8.97 2.90 -4.10
N THR A 95 -8.06 3.48 -4.88
CA THR A 95 -8.26 3.69 -6.32
C THR A 95 -7.74 2.48 -7.09
N PRO A 96 -8.58 1.76 -7.86
CA PRO A 96 -8.11 0.67 -8.71
C PRO A 96 -7.28 1.21 -9.87
N LEU A 97 -6.14 0.57 -10.14
CA LEU A 97 -5.24 0.91 -11.25
C LEU A 97 -5.28 -0.12 -12.40
N GLY A 98 -6.00 -1.22 -12.21
CA GLY A 98 -6.00 -2.36 -13.13
C GLY A 98 -4.80 -3.28 -12.92
N GLY A 99 -4.93 -4.52 -13.39
CA GLY A 99 -3.84 -5.51 -13.30
C GLY A 99 -3.56 -5.95 -11.87
N ASN A 100 -4.60 -6.02 -11.04
CA ASN A 100 -4.58 -6.32 -9.60
C ASN A 100 -3.80 -5.30 -8.78
N LYS A 101 -3.88 -4.03 -9.13
CA LYS A 101 -3.19 -2.95 -8.41
C LYS A 101 -4.16 -1.92 -7.88
N TYR A 102 -3.86 -1.44 -6.68
CA TYR A 102 -4.64 -0.41 -6.02
C TYR A 102 -3.69 0.64 -5.46
N SER A 103 -4.11 1.91 -5.53
CA SER A 103 -3.36 3.03 -4.95
C SER A 103 -4.18 3.80 -3.94
N TYR A 104 -3.48 4.40 -2.99
CA TYR A 104 -4.05 5.34 -2.03
C TYR A 104 -3.11 6.52 -1.84
N THR A 105 -3.66 7.74 -1.89
CA THR A 105 -2.89 8.98 -1.80
C THR A 105 -3.26 9.72 -0.53
N ILE A 106 -2.26 10.03 0.27
CA ILE A 106 -2.37 10.88 1.45
C ILE A 106 -1.73 12.21 1.11
N THR A 107 -2.55 13.27 1.04
CA THR A 107 -2.07 14.64 0.85
C THR A 107 -1.75 15.24 2.21
N ASN A 108 -0.49 15.66 2.41
CA ASN A 108 0.04 16.17 3.68
C ASN A 108 -0.16 15.19 4.85
N ILE A 109 0.81 14.29 5.02
CA ILE A 109 0.79 13.18 6.00
C ILE A 109 0.42 13.67 7.42
N ARG A 110 1.09 14.69 7.93
CA ARG A 110 0.91 15.19 9.29
C ARG A 110 -0.50 15.71 9.53
N SER A 111 -1.03 16.51 8.62
CA SER A 111 -2.40 17.04 8.74
C SER A 111 -3.45 15.94 8.60
N PHE A 112 -3.25 14.99 7.70
CA PHE A 112 -4.16 13.86 7.49
C PHE A 112 -4.30 13.01 8.77
N PHE A 113 -3.17 12.68 9.41
CA PHE A 113 -3.16 11.90 10.66
C PHE A 113 -3.43 12.75 11.90
N GLY A 114 -3.31 14.07 11.83
CA GLY A 114 -3.49 14.98 12.98
C GLY A 114 -2.35 14.90 14.01
N VAL A 115 -1.13 14.58 13.56
CA VAL A 115 0.02 14.36 14.46
C VAL A 115 0.57 15.71 14.97
N PRO A 116 0.65 15.94 16.30
CA PRO A 116 1.16 17.18 16.87
C PRO A 116 2.62 17.47 16.48
N ALA A 117 3.00 18.74 16.40
CA ALA A 117 4.33 19.16 15.96
C ALA A 117 5.49 18.61 16.82
N GLY A 118 5.24 18.29 18.09
CA GLY A 118 6.23 17.69 19.00
C GLY A 118 6.46 16.18 18.79
N GLU A 119 5.71 15.55 17.88
CA GLU A 119 5.83 14.12 17.58
C GLU A 119 6.41 13.90 16.18
N THR A 120 7.42 13.05 16.10
CA THR A 120 8.14 12.70 14.87
C THR A 120 7.50 11.48 14.23
N ILE A 121 6.97 11.66 13.01
CA ILE A 121 6.51 10.56 12.17
C ILE A 121 7.72 9.84 11.59
N LYS A 122 7.82 8.53 11.80
CA LYS A 122 8.91 7.68 11.31
C LYS A 122 8.51 6.89 10.06
N LYS A 123 7.26 6.40 10.01
CA LYS A 123 6.73 5.59 8.90
C LYS A 123 5.24 5.84 8.73
N VAL A 124 4.76 5.76 7.50
CA VAL A 124 3.33 5.57 7.19
C VAL A 124 3.08 4.07 7.06
N THR A 125 1.97 3.60 7.61
CA THR A 125 1.55 2.21 7.56
C THR A 125 0.25 2.09 6.79
N ILE A 126 0.11 1.01 6.02
CA ILE A 126 -1.05 0.77 5.17
C ILE A 126 -1.32 -0.72 5.04
N ILE A 127 -2.58 -1.10 5.12
CA ILE A 127 -3.12 -2.41 4.73
C ILE A 127 -4.29 -2.16 3.78
N LEU A 128 -4.42 -3.01 2.75
CA LEU A 128 -5.63 -3.10 1.96
C LEU A 128 -6.56 -4.17 2.51
N GLU A 129 -7.84 -3.86 2.51
CA GLU A 129 -8.90 -4.78 2.90
C GLU A 129 -10.05 -4.74 1.88
N MET A 130 -10.74 -5.87 1.75
CA MET A 130 -12.01 -5.94 1.05
C MET A 130 -13.12 -5.60 2.05
N GLN A 131 -14.03 -4.72 1.68
CA GLN A 131 -15.30 -4.63 2.38
C GLN A 131 -16.28 -5.63 1.76
N MET A 132 -16.75 -6.58 2.56
CA MET A 132 -17.95 -7.33 2.23
C MET A 132 -19.10 -6.32 2.21
N ALA A 133 -19.79 -6.18 1.08
CA ALA A 133 -21.09 -5.52 1.05
C ALA A 133 -22.01 -6.36 1.93
N THR A 134 -22.18 -5.99 3.20
CA THR A 134 -23.23 -6.53 4.05
C THR A 134 -24.55 -6.04 3.48
N THR A 135 -25.02 -6.70 2.43
CA THR A 135 -26.44 -6.70 2.14
C THR A 135 -27.01 -7.53 3.27
N ALA A 136 -27.56 -6.87 4.29
CA ALA A 136 -28.40 -7.56 5.25
C ALA A 136 -29.50 -8.25 4.43
N LEU A 137 -29.38 -9.55 4.19
CA LEU A 137 -30.50 -10.36 3.78
C LEU A 137 -31.41 -10.40 4.99
N ASN A 138 -32.29 -9.42 5.06
CA ASN A 138 -33.47 -9.50 5.89
C ASN A 138 -34.30 -10.67 5.32
N ARG A 139 -34.18 -11.84 5.95
CA ARG A 139 -35.16 -12.91 5.87
C ARG A 139 -35.66 -13.15 7.28
#